data_AF-A0A095UMD3-F1
#
_entry.id   AF-A0A095UMD3-F1
#
_cell.length_a   1.000
_cell.length_b   1.000
_cell.length_c   1.000
_cell.angle_alpha   90.00
_cell.angle_beta   90.00
_cell.angle_gamma   90.00
#
_symmetry.space_group_name_H-M   'P 1'
#
loop_
_entity.id
_entity.type
_entity.pdbx_description
1 polymer ?
#
loop_
_entity_poly.entity_id
_entity_poly.type
_entity_poly.pdbx_seq_one_letter_code
_entity_poly.pdbx_strand_id
1 'polypeptide(L)'
;MSFDSRDPYDAAALYDMWLNCSRCPTTFDFEPGGNIDLDYYHRIGQQARRDRWAVLPARSQGSELIFTVLCPDCALRFGVQGFEGRLDGAEPVIDQICEAMLKVS
;
A
#
# COMPACT_ATOMS: atom_id res chain seq x y z
N MET A 1 3.44 12.04 11.12
CA MET A 1 2.64 10.83 11.41
C MET A 1 3.54 9.64 11.16
N SER A 2 3.31 8.55 11.88
CA SER A 2 4.03 7.28 11.77
C SER A 2 3.21 6.27 10.98
N PHE A 3 3.85 5.19 10.56
CA PHE A 3 3.20 4.02 9.93
C PHE A 3 1.97 3.52 10.71
N ASP A 4 0.89 3.17 10.00
CA ASP A 4 -0.30 2.47 10.54
C ASP A 4 -0.60 1.22 9.70
N SER A 5 -0.52 0.02 10.29
CA SER A 5 -0.78 -1.26 9.60
C SER A 5 -2.21 -1.42 9.10
N ARG A 6 -3.14 -0.58 9.55
CA ARG A 6 -4.55 -0.57 9.12
C ARG A 6 -4.82 0.45 8.02
N ASP A 7 -3.88 1.35 7.75
CA ASP A 7 -3.96 2.23 6.58
C ASP A 7 -3.63 1.39 5.34
N PRO A 8 -4.56 1.25 4.37
CA PRO A 8 -4.32 0.42 3.19
C PRO A 8 -3.11 0.90 2.38
N TYR A 9 -2.76 2.18 2.39
CA TYR A 9 -1.61 2.69 1.65
C TYR A 9 -0.29 2.30 2.31
N ASP A 10 -0.21 2.42 3.64
CA ASP A 10 0.96 2.00 4.41
C ASP A 10 1.12 0.48 4.31
N ALA A 11 0.02 -0.27 4.49
CA ALA A 11 0.01 -1.72 4.38
C ALA A 11 0.38 -2.20 2.97
N ALA A 12 -0.15 -1.58 1.91
CA ALA A 12 0.22 -1.93 0.54
C ALA A 12 1.67 -1.61 0.22
N ALA A 13 2.19 -0.46 0.68
CA ALA A 13 3.59 -0.11 0.47
C ALA A 13 4.55 -1.07 1.20
N LEU A 14 4.16 -1.55 2.38
CA LEU A 14 4.93 -2.53 3.15
C LEU A 14 4.86 -3.94 2.53
N TYR A 15 3.66 -4.36 2.10
CA TYR A 15 3.40 -5.69 1.57
C TYR A 15 3.93 -5.86 0.14
N ASP A 16 3.69 -4.85 -0.69
CA ASP A 16 4.14 -4.78 -2.07
C ASP A 16 5.26 -3.72 -2.15
N MET A 17 6.52 -4.18 -2.19
CA MET A 17 7.70 -3.32 -2.14
C MET A 17 7.69 -2.22 -3.23
N TRP A 18 6.87 -2.36 -4.27
CA TRP A 18 6.59 -1.32 -5.25
C TRP A 18 5.12 -1.29 -5.67
N LEU A 19 4.47 -0.14 -5.48
CA LEU A 19 3.09 0.14 -5.91
C LEU A 19 3.00 0.22 -7.45
N ASN A 20 2.91 -0.92 -8.12
CA ASN A 20 2.73 -0.99 -9.57
C ASN A 20 1.25 -1.00 -9.95
N CYS A 21 0.88 -0.31 -11.03
CA CYS A 21 -0.51 -0.36 -11.48
C CYS A 21 -0.87 -1.78 -11.95
N SER A 22 -1.91 -2.38 -11.37
CA SER A 22 -2.34 -3.74 -11.70
C SER A 22 -3.01 -3.86 -13.09
N ARG A 23 -3.11 -2.76 -13.85
CA ARG A 23 -3.89 -2.67 -15.11
C ARG A 23 -3.16 -2.04 -16.28
N CYS A 24 -2.06 -1.33 -16.06
CA CYS A 24 -1.23 -0.79 -17.12
C CYS A 24 0.23 -0.76 -16.68
N PRO A 25 1.19 -0.50 -17.59
CA PRO A 25 2.62 -0.49 -17.27
C PRO A 25 3.09 0.65 -16.36
N THR A 26 2.20 1.56 -15.95
CA THR A 26 2.56 2.67 -15.07
C THR A 26 3.02 2.16 -13.71
N THR A 27 4.23 2.55 -13.32
CA THR A 27 4.82 2.27 -12.01
C THR A 27 4.75 3.51 -11.13
N PHE A 28 4.66 3.32 -9.82
CA PHE A 28 4.81 4.42 -8.87
C PHE A 28 6.31 4.66 -8.61
N ASP A 29 6.82 5.75 -9.16
CA ASP A 29 8.24 6.10 -9.08
C ASP A 29 8.45 7.15 -7.98
N PHE A 30 8.57 6.68 -6.73
CA PHE A 30 8.89 7.52 -5.59
C PHE A 30 9.84 6.79 -4.64
N GLU A 31 11.00 7.40 -4.42
CA GLU A 31 12.01 6.94 -3.47
C GLU A 31 12.20 7.98 -2.36
N PRO A 32 11.74 7.72 -1.13
CA PRO A 32 11.81 8.71 -0.04
C PRO A 32 13.22 8.87 0.55
N GLY A 33 14.18 8.03 0.15
CA GLY A 33 15.54 7.97 0.67
C GLY A 33 15.62 7.65 2.18
N GLY A 34 16.85 7.51 2.68
CA GLY A 34 17.09 7.17 4.09
C GLY A 34 17.06 5.66 4.38
N ASN A 35 16.87 5.29 5.64
CA ASN A 35 16.81 3.89 6.06
C ASN A 35 15.52 3.23 5.59
N ILE A 36 15.57 1.92 5.31
CA ILE A 36 14.39 1.12 4.98
C ILE A 36 13.76 0.63 6.29
N ASP A 37 12.92 1.46 6.89
CA ASP A 37 12.17 1.22 8.13
C ASP A 37 10.64 1.41 7.91
N LEU A 38 9.83 1.34 8.96
CA LEU A 38 8.37 1.55 8.82
C LEU A 38 8.03 2.98 8.35
N ASP A 39 8.84 3.97 8.73
CA ASP A 39 8.64 5.36 8.29
C ASP A 39 8.98 5.53 6.79
N TYR A 40 9.90 4.73 6.24
CA TYR A 40 10.13 4.62 4.80
C TYR A 40 8.86 4.19 4.06
N TYR A 41 8.21 3.09 4.50
CA TYR A 41 6.99 2.59 3.86
C TYR A 41 5.79 3.51 4.07
N HIS A 42 5.68 4.15 5.25
CA HIS A 42 4.69 5.21 5.48
C HIS A 42 4.83 6.34 4.44
N ARG A 43 6.06 6.83 4.21
CA ARG A 43 6.29 7.90 3.22
C ARG A 43 5.88 7.48 1.81
N ILE A 44 6.15 6.24 1.40
CA ILE A 44 5.70 5.70 0.11
C ILE A 44 4.18 5.69 0.01
N GLY A 45 3.50 5.07 0.99
CA GLY A 45 2.04 4.96 0.99
C GLY A 45 1.35 6.33 0.96
N GLN A 46 1.80 7.26 1.80
CA GLN A 46 1.22 8.60 1.85
C GLN A 46 1.50 9.42 0.59
N GLN A 47 2.64 9.19 -0.09
CA GLN A 47 2.89 9.85 -1.36
C GLN A 47 1.96 9.31 -2.46
N ALA A 48 1.74 8.00 -2.52
CA ALA A 48 0.79 7.40 -3.47
C ALA A 48 -0.64 7.93 -3.26
N ARG A 49 -1.06 8.10 -2.00
CA ARG A 49 -2.35 8.74 -1.64
C ARG A 49 -2.42 10.17 -2.17
N ARG A 50 -1.40 10.99 -1.94
CA ARG A 50 -1.34 12.39 -2.44
C ARG A 50 -1.42 12.46 -3.96
N ASP A 51 -0.77 11.52 -4.62
CA ASP A 51 -0.73 11.42 -6.08
C ASP A 51 -1.98 10.72 -6.66
N ARG A 52 -2.98 10.42 -5.81
CA ARG A 52 -4.30 9.88 -6.15
C ARG A 52 -4.25 8.49 -6.79
N TRP A 53 -3.28 7.69 -6.41
CA TRP A 53 -3.33 6.25 -6.66
C TRP A 53 -4.46 5.65 -5.84
N ALA A 54 -5.16 4.66 -6.39
CA ALA A 54 -6.18 3.92 -5.65
C ALA A 54 -5.56 2.63 -5.12
N VAL A 55 -5.69 2.40 -3.81
CA VAL A 55 -5.27 1.17 -3.15
C VAL A 55 -6.51 0.46 -2.62
N LEU A 56 -6.80 -0.69 -3.23
CA LEU A 56 -8.01 -1.47 -2.99
C LEU A 56 -7.63 -2.83 -2.41
N PRO A 57 -7.62 -2.98 -1.07
CA PRO A 57 -7.42 -4.28 -0.44
C PRO A 57 -8.62 -5.19 -0.72
N ALA A 58 -8.34 -6.45 -1.00
CA ALA A 58 -9.33 -7.49 -1.17
C ALA A 58 -8.81 -8.80 -0.58
N ARG A 59 -9.72 -9.70 -0.19
CA ARG A 59 -9.39 -11.06 0.22
C ARG A 59 -9.53 -11.99 -0.97
N SER A 60 -8.49 -12.76 -1.28
CA SER A 60 -8.49 -13.79 -2.32
C SER A 60 -9.22 -15.07 -1.84
N GLN A 61 -9.46 -16.01 -2.76
CA GLN A 61 -9.94 -17.35 -2.39
C GLN A 61 -8.88 -18.03 -1.50
N GLY A 62 -9.18 -18.17 -0.20
CA GLY A 62 -8.21 -18.65 0.79
C GLY A 62 -7.79 -17.62 1.83
N SER A 63 -8.45 -16.44 1.87
CA SER A 63 -8.25 -15.37 2.86
C SER A 63 -6.91 -14.63 2.80
N GLU A 64 -6.14 -14.83 1.72
CA GLU A 64 -4.94 -14.05 1.44
C GLU A 64 -5.31 -12.59 1.13
N LEU A 65 -4.59 -11.66 1.75
CA LEU A 65 -4.73 -10.24 1.50
C LEU A 65 -4.02 -9.88 0.19
N ILE A 66 -4.75 -9.29 -0.74
CA ILE A 66 -4.22 -8.78 -2.01
C ILE A 66 -4.55 -7.30 -2.10
N PHE A 67 -3.58 -6.49 -2.52
CA PHE A 67 -3.80 -5.09 -2.84
C PHE A 67 -3.91 -4.93 -4.36
N THR A 68 -5.08 -4.49 -4.83
CA THR A 68 -5.19 -3.97 -6.20
C THR A 68 -4.80 -2.49 -6.17
N VAL A 69 -3.71 -2.16 -6.84
CA VAL A 69 -3.16 -0.80 -6.90
C VAL A 69 -3.41 -0.26 -8.30
N LEU A 70 -4.03 0.92 -8.42
CA LEU A 70 -4.33 1.55 -9.70
C LEU A 70 -3.73 2.94 -9.77
N CYS A 71 -3.04 3.24 -10.88
CA CYS A 71 -2.64 4.60 -11.19
C CYS A 71 -3.86 5.51 -11.36
N PRO A 72 -3.70 6.84 -11.27
CA PRO A 72 -4.83 7.78 -11.34
C PRO A 72 -5.71 7.61 -12.58
N ASP A 73 -5.10 7.33 -13.74
CA ASP A 73 -5.82 7.12 -15.00
C ASP A 73 -6.68 5.85 -14.97
N CYS A 74 -6.15 4.75 -14.44
CA CYS A 74 -6.90 3.51 -14.29
C CYS A 74 -7.99 3.65 -13.24
N ALA A 75 -7.70 4.30 -12.11
CA ALA A 75 -8.68 4.56 -11.06
C ALA A 75 -9.86 5.37 -11.60
N LEU A 76 -9.60 6.41 -12.41
CA LEU A 76 -10.63 7.18 -13.11
C LEU A 76 -11.42 6.30 -14.09
N ARG A 77 -10.73 5.53 -14.94
CA ARG A 77 -11.37 4.65 -15.95
C ARG A 77 -12.29 3.59 -15.32
N PHE A 78 -11.93 3.07 -14.15
CA PHE A 78 -12.74 2.09 -13.41
C PHE A 78 -13.75 2.72 -12.44
N GLY A 79 -13.80 4.05 -12.35
CA GLY A 79 -14.76 4.76 -11.49
C GLY A 79 -14.50 4.63 -9.99
N VAL A 80 -13.26 4.33 -9.60
CA VAL A 80 -12.83 4.14 -8.20
C VAL A 80 -11.90 5.24 -7.71
N GLN A 81 -11.76 6.32 -8.47
CA GLN A 81 -10.97 7.49 -8.06
C GLN A 81 -11.50 8.07 -6.74
N GLY A 82 -10.62 8.29 -5.78
CA GLY A 82 -10.98 8.81 -4.46
C GLY A 82 -11.63 7.77 -3.54
N PHE A 83 -11.82 6.53 -4.01
CA PHE A 83 -12.17 5.43 -3.13
C PHE A 83 -10.92 5.00 -2.36
N GLU A 84 -10.92 5.25 -1.06
CA GLU A 84 -9.92 4.68 -0.16
C GLU A 84 -10.43 3.32 0.30
N GLY A 85 -9.63 2.29 0.04
CA GLY A 85 -9.86 0.97 0.59
C GLY A 85 -10.00 1.00 2.11
N ARG A 86 -10.55 -0.09 2.67
CA ARG A 86 -10.56 -0.30 4.11
C ARG A 86 -10.05 -1.69 4.43
N LEU A 87 -9.21 -1.77 5.45
CA LEU A 87 -8.87 -3.02 6.10
C LEU A 87 -9.79 -3.15 7.32
N ASP A 88 -10.52 -4.26 7.41
CA ASP A 88 -11.47 -4.53 8.50
C ASP A 88 -10.74 -5.07 9.76
N GLY A 89 -9.62 -4.43 10.12
CA GLY A 89 -8.78 -4.81 11.24
C GLY A 89 -7.29 -4.89 10.87
N ALA A 90 -6.49 -5.36 11.83
CA ALA A 90 -5.09 -5.63 11.60
C ALA A 90 -4.96 -6.94 10.80
N GLU A 91 -4.30 -6.87 9.65
CA GLU A 91 -4.10 -8.04 8.79
C GLU A 91 -2.86 -8.81 9.29
N PRO A 92 -3.00 -10.11 9.66
CA PRO A 92 -1.92 -10.84 10.34
C PRO A 92 -0.59 -10.84 9.59
N VAL A 93 -0.62 -10.82 8.26
CA VAL A 93 0.58 -10.76 7.43
C VAL A 93 1.30 -9.42 7.54
N ILE A 94 0.57 -8.31 7.60
CA ILE A 94 1.13 -6.97 7.74
C ILE A 94 1.78 -6.81 9.11
N ASP A 95 1.10 -7.26 10.16
CA ASP A 95 1.63 -7.22 11.53
C ASP A 95 2.91 -8.06 11.66
N GLN A 96 2.95 -9.25 11.05
CA GLN A 96 4.16 -10.09 11.04
C GLN A 96 5.35 -9.40 10.34
N ILE A 97 5.10 -8.72 9.22
CA ILE A 97 6.15 -7.95 8.53
C ILE A 97 6.60 -6.78 9.41
N CYS A 98 5.67 -6.08 10.07
CA CYS A 98 6.00 -5.00 11.00
C CYS A 98 6.90 -5.49 12.15
N GLU A 99 6.56 -6.62 12.77
CA GLU A 99 7.38 -7.22 13.82
C GLU A 99 8.77 -7.62 13.32
N ALA A 100 8.87 -8.16 12.10
CA ALA A 100 10.15 -8.52 11.51
C ALA A 100 11.03 -7.29 11.30
N MET A 101 10.46 -6.21 10.77
CA MET A 101 11.18 -4.95 10.56
C MET A 101 11.69 -4.33 11.86
N LEU A 102 10.87 -4.34 12.91
CA LEU A 102 11.25 -3.81 14.23
C LEU A 102 12.36 -4.60 14.90
N LYS A 103 12.51 -5.90 14.61
CA LYS A 103 13.59 -6.75 15.15
C LYS A 103 14.94 -6.57 14.46
N VAL A 104 14.95 -5.98 13.26
CA VAL A 104 16.14 -5.77 12.42
C VAL A 104 16.67 -4.32 12.54
N SER A 105 15.88 -3.43 13.16
CA SER A 105 16.21 -2.03 13.45
C SER A 105 17.03 -1.88 14.73
#